data_AF-A0A7U3D179-F1
#
_entry.id   AF-A0A7U3D179-F1
#
_cell.length_a   1.000
_cell.length_b   1.000
_cell.length_c   1.000
_cell.angle_alpha   90.00
_cell.angle_beta   90.00
_cell.angle_gamma   90.00
#
_symmetry.space_group_name_H-M   'P 1'
#
loop_
_entity.id
_entity.type
_entity.pdbx_description
1 polymer ?
#
loop_
_entity_poly.entity_id
_entity_poly.type
_entity_poly.pdbx_seq_one_letter_code
_entity_poly.pdbx_strand_id
1 'polypeptide(L)' 'MNKYEVGAIVGIVIGAIGLGLLVYQTLITTSVGVYIGNIPAIGILYAFIFAVGVIIAIAMASLNSPTRPAPPTKK' A
#
# COMPACT_ATOMS: atom_id res chain seq x y z
N MET A 1 -1.86 -2.95 -22.01
CA MET A 1 -1.95 -2.79 -20.55
C MET A 1 -3.31 -2.22 -20.21
N ASN A 2 -4.11 -2.91 -19.40
CA ASN A 2 -5.48 -2.48 -19.10
C ASN A 2 -5.52 -1.49 -17.92
N LYS A 3 -6.64 -0.78 -17.74
CA LYS A 3 -6.80 0.25 -16.69
C LYS A 3 -6.57 -0.29 -15.27
N TYR A 4 -6.84 -1.57 -15.02
CA TYR A 4 -6.63 -2.22 -13.73
C TYR A 4 -5.15 -2.51 -13.49
N GLU A 5 -4.43 -2.98 -14.50
CA GLU A 5 -2.98 -3.14 -14.44
C GLU A 5 -2.29 -1.79 -14.19
N VAL A 6 -2.74 -0.73 -14.86
CA VAL A 6 -2.18 0.63 -14.66
C VAL A 6 -2.45 1.11 -13.24
N GLY A 7 -3.67 0.96 -12.74
CA GLY A 7 -4.00 1.34 -11.36
C GLY A 7 -3.27 0.49 -10.32
N ALA A 8 -3.00 -0.79 -10.59
CA ALA A 8 -2.22 -1.63 -9.71
C ALA A 8 -0.75 -1.15 -9.63
N ILE A 9 -0.13 -0.81 -10.77
CA ILE A 9 1.21 -0.24 -10.79
C ILE A 9 1.25 1.09 -10.03
N VAL A 10 0.28 1.99 -10.25
CA VAL A 10 0.20 3.27 -9.52
C VAL A 10 0.08 3.02 -8.01
N GLY A 11 -0.77 2.07 -7.59
CA GLY A 11 -0.89 1.68 -6.18
C GLY A 11 0.43 1.18 -5.59
N ILE A 12 1.16 0.33 -6.32
CA ILE A 12 2.48 -0.17 -5.91
C ILE A 12 3.48 0.98 -5.76
N VAL A 13 3.52 1.92 -6.70
CA VAL A 13 4.43 3.08 -6.63
C VAL A 13 4.12 3.95 -5.42
N ILE A 14 2.84 4.27 -5.18
CA ILE A 14 2.42 5.03 -3.99
C ILE A 14 2.82 4.30 -2.71
N GLY A 15 2.58 2.98 -2.66
CA GLY A 15 2.96 2.13 -1.54
C GLY A 15 4.46 2.18 -1.28
N ALA A 16 5.28 1.95 -2.31
CA ALA A 16 6.73 1.97 -2.21
C ALA A 16 7.27 3.33 -1.72
N ILE A 17 6.68 4.44 -2.18
CA ILE A 17 7.01 5.78 -1.69
C ILE A 17 6.69 5.91 -0.19
N GLY A 18 5.49 5.50 0.23
CA GLY A 18 5.10 5.51 1.64
C GLY A 18 6.04 4.69 2.53
N LEU A 19 6.43 3.49 2.08
CA LEU A 19 7.39 2.65 2.77
C LEU A 19 8.79 3.29 2.84
N GLY A 20 9.26 3.86 1.73
CA GLY A 20 10.55 4.55 1.67
C GLY A 20 10.61 5.73 2.64
N LEU A 21 9.54 6.54 2.70
CA LEU A 21 9.41 7.65 3.63
C LEU A 21 9.37 7.18 5.09
N LEU A 22 8.67 6.08 5.38
CA LEU A 22 8.60 5.49 6.71
C LEU A 22 9.97 4.97 7.17
N VAL A 23 10.70 4.27 6.31
CA VAL A 23 12.05 3.77 6.59
C VAL A 23 13.03 4.93 6.79
N TYR A 24 13.00 5.94 5.91
CA TYR A 24 13.83 7.13 6.03
C TYR A 24 13.60 7.87 7.35
N GLN A 25 12.33 8.08 7.71
CA GLN A 25 11.97 8.72 8.96
C GLN A 25 12.42 7.91 10.18
N THR A 26 12.24 6.58 10.15
CA THR A 26 12.70 5.69 11.22
C THR A 26 14.21 5.76 11.40
N LEU A 27 14.97 5.73 10.29
CA LEU A 27 16.43 5.87 10.29
C LEU A 27 16.89 7.20 10.87
N ILE A 28 16.26 8.32 10.47
CA ILE A 28 16.60 9.65 11.01
C ILE A 28 16.24 9.77 12.49
N THR A 29 15.06 9.32 12.87
CA THR A 29 14.61 9.39 14.27
C THR A 29 15.58 8.61 15.17
N THR A 30 16.05 7.45 14.69
CA THR A 30 17.04 6.61 15.39
C THR A 30 18.43 7.27 15.43
N SER A 31 18.90 7.87 14.33
CA SER A 31 20.24 8.48 14.26
C SER A 31 20.36 9.78 15.07
N VAL A 32 19.25 10.50 15.26
CA VAL A 32 19.19 11.76 16.03
C VAL A 32 18.90 11.51 17.51
N GLY A 33 18.73 10.26 17.94
CA GLY A 33 18.48 9.90 19.34
C GLY A 33 17.11 10.33 19.86
N VAL A 34 16.14 10.51 18.96
CA VAL A 34 14.76 10.88 19.33
C VAL A 34 14.08 9.65 19.93
N TYR A 35 13.51 9.80 21.13
CA TYR A 35 12.82 8.73 21.85
C TYR A 35 11.69 8.12 21.01
N ILE A 36 11.78 6.82 20.72
CA ILE A 36 10.82 6.01 19.93
C ILE A 36 9.42 5.98 20.57
N GLY A 37 9.30 6.34 21.86
CA GLY A 37 8.03 6.41 22.59
C GLY A 37 7.05 7.47 22.07
N ASN A 38 7.51 8.40 21.23
CA ASN A 38 6.67 9.37 20.55
C ASN A 38 6.80 9.13 19.04
N ILE A 39 6.02 8.18 18.48
CA ILE A 39 5.95 7.97 17.03
C ILE A 39 5.60 9.33 16.42
N PRO A 40 6.52 9.96 15.66
CA PRO A 40 6.25 11.28 15.16
C PRO A 40 5.03 11.18 14.24
N ALA A 41 4.05 12.08 14.36
CA ALA A 41 2.80 12.02 13.59
C ALA A 41 3.03 11.84 12.08
N ILE A 42 4.17 12.31 11.59
CA ILE A 42 4.62 12.13 10.21
C ILE A 42 4.86 10.65 9.83
N GLY A 43 5.32 9.81 10.75
CA GLY A 43 5.51 8.37 10.53
C GLY A 43 4.20 7.62 10.39
N ILE A 44 3.20 8.02 11.18
CA ILE A 44 1.83 7.51 11.03
C ILE A 44 1.29 7.88 9.63
N LEU A 45 1.50 9.12 9.19
CA LEU A 45 1.11 9.55 7.85
C LEU A 45 1.78 8.71 6.75
N TYR A 46 3.08 8.42 6.85
CA TYR A 46 3.80 7.59 5.88
C TYR A 46 3.31 6.13 5.87
N ALA A 47 3.00 5.58 7.03
CA ALA A 47 2.38 4.26 7.14
C ALA A 47 0.98 4.21 6.48
N PHE A 48 0.19 5.29 6.60
CA PHE A 48 -1.09 5.41 5.88
C PHE A 48 -0.90 5.45 4.36
N ILE A 49 0.08 6.23 3.87
CA ILE A 49 0.39 6.28 2.43
C ILE A 49 0.78 4.90 1.91
N PHE A 50 1.62 4.17 2.65
CA PHE A 50 1.97 2.79 2.34
C PHE A 50 0.72 1.89 2.26
N ALA A 51 -0.12 1.92 3.30
CA ALA A 51 -1.32 1.10 3.37
C ALA A 51 -2.30 1.39 2.23
N VAL A 52 -2.52 2.67 1.89
CA VAL A 52 -3.38 3.08 0.77
C VAL A 52 -2.83 2.53 -0.55
N GLY A 53 -1.53 2.63 -0.80
CA GLY A 53 -0.91 2.08 -2.01
C GLY A 53 -1.13 0.57 -2.15
N VAL A 54 -0.94 -0.18 -1.05
CA VAL A 54 -1.17 -1.63 -1.02
C VAL A 54 -2.64 -1.97 -1.28
N ILE A 55 -3.58 -1.27 -0.64
CA ILE A 55 -5.02 -1.50 -0.83
C ILE A 55 -5.43 -1.26 -2.28
N ILE A 56 -4.96 -0.17 -2.89
CA ILE A 56 -5.25 0.13 -4.30
C ILE A 56 -4.69 -0.97 -5.20
N ALA A 57 -3.45 -1.41 -4.97
CA ALA A 57 -2.83 -2.47 -5.76
C ALA A 57 -3.63 -3.77 -5.70
N ILE A 58 -4.04 -4.19 -4.50
CA ILE A 58 -4.85 -5.40 -4.28
C ILE A 58 -6.23 -5.26 -4.92
N ALA A 59 -6.89 -4.13 -4.73
CA ALA A 59 -8.22 -3.87 -5.29
C ALA A 59 -8.19 -3.94 -6.83
N MET A 60 -7.20 -3.29 -7.46
CA MET A 60 -7.08 -3.29 -8.91
C MET A 60 -6.70 -4.67 -9.46
N ALA A 61 -5.84 -5.43 -8.77
CA ALA A 61 -5.53 -6.81 -9.13
C ALA A 61 -6.76 -7.74 -9.00
N SER A 62 -7.57 -7.54 -7.96
CA SER A 62 -8.81 -8.29 -7.73
C SER A 62 -9.86 -8.00 -8.80
N LEU A 63 -10.02 -6.73 -9.20
CA LEU A 63 -10.92 -6.33 -10.28
C LEU A 63 -10.45 -6.81 -11.66
N ASN A 64 -9.15 -7.07 -11.82
CA ASN A 64 -8.57 -7.64 -13.03
C ASN A 64 -8.70 -9.18 -13.10
N SER A 65 -9.09 -9.83 -11.99
CA SER A 65 -9.22 -11.29 -11.96
C SER A 65 -10.55 -11.70 -12.60
N PRO A 66 -10.57 -12.67 -13.54
CA PRO A 66 -11.82 -13.19 -14.07
C PRO A 66 -12.59 -13.82 -12.92
N THR A 67 -13.74 -13.23 -12.55
CA THR A 67 -14.69 -13.82 -11.62
C THR A 67 -15.02 -15.23 -12.11
N ARG A 68 -14.53 -16.25 -11.40
CA ARG A 68 -14.92 -17.64 -11.66
C ARG A 68 -16.45 -17.68 -11.63
N PRO A 69 -17.13 -18.08 -12.73
CA PRO A 69 -18.58 -18.17 -12.71
C PRO A 69 -19.01 -19.09 -11.58
N ALA A 70 -20.03 -18.69 -10.81
CA ALA A 70 -20.62 -19.57 -9.82
C ALA A 70 -21.02 -20.89 -10.52
N PRO A 71 -20.72 -22.06 -9.91
CA PRO A 71 -21.09 -23.33 -10.52
C PRO A 71 -22.61 -23.34 -10.77
N PRO A 72 -23.07 -23.83 -11.94
CA PRO A 72 -24.49 -23.81 -12.26
C PRO A 72 -25.25 -24.57 -11.18
N THR A 73 -26.21 -23.91 -10.53
CA THR A 73 -27.18 -24.54 -9.66
C THR A 73 -27.92 -25.59 -10.48
N LYS A 74 -27.65 -26.88 -10.21
CA LYS A 74 -28.45 -27.99 -10.73
C LYS A 74 -29.89 -27.76 -10.25
N LYS A 75 -30.80 -27.53 -11.20
CA LYS A 75 -32.24 -27.66 -10.98
C LYS A 75 -32.61 -29.13 -10.96
#